data_AF-A0A496PQ05-F1
#
_entry.id   AF-A0A496PQ05-F1
#
_cell.length_a   1.000
_cell.length_b   1.000
_cell.length_c   1.000
_cell.angle_alpha   90.00
_cell.angle_beta   90.00
_cell.angle_gamma   90.00
#
_symmetry.space_group_name_H-M   'P 1'
#
loop_
_entity.id
_entity.type
_entity.pdbx_description
1 polymer ?
#
loop_
_entity_poly.entity_id
_entity_poly.type
_entity_poly.pdbx_seq_one_letter_code
_entity_poly.pdbx_strand_id
1 'polypeptide(L)'
;AAAEHHNDELEAEIFAEVEKLKTELVPAEEVEKIKARAKAQFINSMNDNQGIAMQLAGYQTQWGNWRELFRELDRINAVTAEDIQRVAKKYLTKKNRTVGMINTEES
;
A
#
# COMPACT_ATOMS: atom_id res chain seq x y z
N ALA A 1 2.13 17.84 29.23
CA ALA A 1 3.32 17.62 28.40
C ALA A 1 2.95 16.55 27.40
N ALA A 2 2.89 16.87 26.10
CA ALA A 2 2.80 15.84 25.08
C ALA A 2 4.10 15.03 25.16
N ALA A 3 4.04 13.70 25.11
CA ALA A 3 5.24 12.89 25.09
C ALA A 3 6.10 13.31 23.88
N GLU A 4 7.37 13.63 24.13
CA GLU A 4 8.33 13.89 23.07
C GLU A 4 8.63 12.57 22.36
N HIS A 5 7.87 12.29 21.29
CA HIS A 5 8.14 11.14 20.44
C HIS A 5 9.30 11.46 19.52
N HIS A 6 10.39 10.71 19.66
CA HIS A 6 11.54 10.82 18.77
C HIS A 6 11.31 10.04 17.46
N ASN A 7 11.90 10.54 16.37
CA ASN A 7 11.81 9.89 15.06
C ASN A 7 12.27 8.42 15.10
N ASP A 8 13.25 8.10 15.96
CA ASP A 8 13.76 6.75 16.17
C ASP A 8 12.70 5.80 16.78
N GLU A 9 11.83 6.31 17.66
CA GLU A 9 10.74 5.51 18.24
C GLU A 9 9.69 5.17 17.17
N LEU A 10 9.35 6.14 16.32
CA LEU A 10 8.43 5.94 15.20
C LEU A 10 9.01 4.97 14.17
N GLU A 11 10.31 5.08 13.86
CA GLU A 11 11.00 4.13 12.98
C GLU A 11 10.88 2.70 13.53
N ALA A 12 11.15 2.51 14.82
CA ALA A 12 11.09 1.20 15.47
C ALA A 12 9.68 0.60 15.41
N GLU A 13 8.64 1.39 15.70
CA GLU A 13 7.25 0.91 15.69
C GLU A 13 6.76 0.55 14.28
N ILE A 14 7.10 1.36 13.27
CA ILE A 14 6.78 1.03 11.87
C ILE A 14 7.40 -0.31 11.49
N PHE A 15 8.63 -0.59 11.91
CA PHE A 15 9.24 -1.90 11.62
C PHE A 15 8.66 -3.03 12.44
N ALA A 16 8.21 -2.80 13.67
CA ALA A 16 7.48 -3.79 14.44
C ALA A 16 6.21 -4.23 13.71
N GLU A 17 5.44 -3.28 13.16
CA GLU A 17 4.25 -3.57 12.34
C GLU A 17 4.59 -4.30 11.04
N VAL A 18 5.68 -3.92 10.37
CA VAL A 18 6.15 -4.65 9.17
C VAL A 18 6.55 -6.09 9.51
N GLU A 19 7.15 -6.35 10.67
CA GLU A 19 7.45 -7.71 11.10
C GLU A 19 6.17 -8.50 11.43
N LYS A 20 5.17 -7.89 12.09
CA LYS A 20 3.86 -8.52 12.30
C LYS A 20 3.21 -8.93 10.97
N LEU A 21 3.24 -8.07 9.94
CA LEU A 21 2.73 -8.41 8.60
C LEU A 21 3.45 -9.57 7.93
N LYS A 22 4.69 -9.89 8.35
CA LYS A 22 5.42 -11.06 7.86
C LYS A 22 5.12 -12.31 8.68
N THR A 23 4.90 -12.20 9.98
CA THR A 23 4.76 -13.36 10.86
C THR A 23 3.32 -13.79 11.07
N GLU A 24 2.39 -12.85 10.99
CA GLU A 24 0.97 -13.05 11.27
C GLU A 24 0.14 -12.86 10.00
N LEU A 25 -1.00 -13.54 9.92
CA LEU A 25 -1.96 -13.32 8.83
C LEU A 25 -2.87 -12.16 9.21
N VAL A 26 -3.11 -11.26 8.26
CA VAL A 26 -4.09 -10.18 8.45
C VAL A 26 -5.48 -10.80 8.61
N PRO A 27 -6.27 -10.39 9.62
CA PRO A 27 -7.62 -10.90 9.81
C PRO A 27 -8.48 -10.70 8.57
N ALA A 28 -9.34 -11.69 8.26
CA ALA A 28 -10.18 -11.66 7.06
C ALA A 28 -11.06 -10.40 6.98
N GLU A 29 -11.60 -9.91 8.11
CA GLU A 29 -12.42 -8.69 8.12
C GLU A 29 -11.61 -7.45 7.69
N GLU A 30 -10.35 -7.36 8.12
CA GLU A 30 -9.50 -6.21 7.83
C GLU A 30 -9.05 -6.27 6.36
N VAL A 31 -8.77 -7.47 5.84
CA VAL A 31 -8.53 -7.66 4.40
C VAL A 31 -9.73 -7.19 3.57
N GLU A 32 -10.95 -7.57 3.92
CA GLU A 32 -12.15 -7.17 3.18
C GLU A 32 -12.39 -5.65 3.27
N LYS A 33 -12.15 -5.04 4.43
CA LYS A 33 -12.22 -3.59 4.62
C LYS A 33 -11.17 -2.84 3.79
N ILE A 34 -9.95 -3.35 3.72
CA ILE A 34 -8.88 -2.77 2.88
C ILE A 34 -9.24 -2.90 1.40
N LYS A 35 -9.74 -4.06 0.96
CA LYS A 35 -10.25 -4.24 -0.41
C LYS A 35 -11.37 -3.27 -0.74
N ALA A 36 -12.32 -3.06 0.16
CA ALA A 36 -13.40 -2.10 -0.04
C ALA A 36 -12.86 -0.67 -0.24
N ARG A 37 -11.88 -0.25 0.57
CA ARG A 37 -11.20 1.05 0.40
C ARG A 37 -10.45 1.16 -0.91
N ALA A 38 -9.68 0.13 -1.29
CA ALA A 38 -8.93 0.12 -2.55
C ALA A 38 -9.86 0.22 -3.77
N LYS A 39 -10.97 -0.52 -3.77
CA LYS A 39 -12.02 -0.42 -4.81
C LYS A 39 -12.61 0.98 -4.90
N ALA A 40 -12.94 1.59 -3.76
CA ALA A 40 -13.49 2.94 -3.73
C ALA A 40 -12.48 3.98 -4.26
N GLN A 41 -11.21 3.88 -3.87
CA GLN A 41 -10.14 4.75 -4.39
C GLN A 41 -9.97 4.61 -5.90
N PHE A 42 -9.98 3.37 -6.41
CA PHE A 42 -9.86 3.10 -7.84
C PHE A 42 -11.03 3.71 -8.63
N ILE A 43 -12.27 3.48 -8.18
CA ILE A 43 -13.47 4.07 -8.80
C ILE A 43 -13.39 5.60 -8.76
N ASN A 44 -13.00 6.16 -7.61
CA ASN A 44 -12.90 7.61 -7.44
C ASN A 44 -11.83 8.24 -8.34
N SER A 45 -10.78 7.50 -8.68
CA SER A 45 -9.76 7.96 -9.64
C SER A 45 -10.28 8.14 -11.07
N MET A 46 -11.50 7.65 -11.36
CA MET A 46 -12.19 7.73 -12.64
C MET A 46 -13.45 8.60 -12.58
N ASN A 47 -13.59 9.45 -11.56
CA ASN A 47 -14.78 10.30 -11.37
C ASN A 47 -14.91 11.44 -12.39
N ASP A 48 -13.87 11.72 -13.18
CA ASP A 48 -13.89 12.72 -14.24
C ASP A 48 -13.15 12.24 -15.50
N ASN A 49 -13.30 12.99 -16.59
CA ASN A 49 -12.71 12.65 -17.89
C ASN A 49 -11.18 12.59 -17.87
N GLN A 50 -10.54 13.44 -17.06
CA GLN A 50 -9.09 13.47 -16.95
C GLN A 50 -8.60 12.20 -16.23
N GLY A 51 -9.27 11.81 -15.14
CA GLY A 51 -9.01 10.58 -14.40
C GLY A 51 -9.16 9.34 -15.29
N ILE A 52 -10.25 9.24 -16.04
CA ILE A 52 -10.45 8.15 -17.00
C ILE A 52 -9.33 8.11 -18.06
N ALA A 53 -8.99 9.26 -18.66
CA ALA A 53 -7.93 9.33 -19.66
C ALA A 53 -6.56 8.91 -19.10
N MET A 54 -6.21 9.37 -17.89
CA MET A 54 -4.97 9.01 -17.20
C MET A 54 -4.90 7.51 -16.90
N GLN A 55 -6.00 6.92 -16.44
CA GLN A 55 -6.08 5.48 -16.19
C GLN A 55 -5.89 4.69 -17.49
N LEU A 56 -6.66 4.98 -18.54
CA LEU A 56 -6.55 4.28 -19.82
C LEU A 56 -5.15 4.37 -20.42
N ALA A 57 -4.54 5.56 -20.42
CA ALA A 57 -3.18 5.77 -20.91
C ALA A 57 -2.14 5.04 -20.06
N GLY A 58 -2.28 5.07 -18.73
CA GLY A 58 -1.41 4.38 -17.80
C GLY A 58 -1.44 2.86 -18.00
N TYR A 59 -2.63 2.28 -18.18
CA TYR A 59 -2.76 0.85 -18.43
C TYR A 59 -2.24 0.45 -19.82
N GLN A 60 -2.48 1.27 -20.85
CA GLN A 60 -1.90 1.05 -22.17
C GLN A 60 -0.36 1.08 -22.13
N THR A 61 0.21 2.01 -21.38
CA THR A 61 1.68 2.17 -21.28
C THR A 61 2.33 1.01 -20.53
N GLN A 62 1.72 0.56 -19.43
CA GLN A 62 2.30 -0.48 -18.57
C GLN A 62 2.07 -1.90 -19.12
N TRP A 63 0.88 -2.19 -19.67
CA TRP A 63 0.49 -3.53 -20.11
C TRP A 63 0.30 -3.67 -21.62
N GLY A 64 0.43 -2.59 -22.39
CA GLY A 64 0.15 -2.60 -23.84
C GLY A 64 -1.35 -2.73 -24.17
N ASN A 65 -2.22 -2.71 -23.17
CA ASN A 65 -3.66 -2.93 -23.32
C ASN A 65 -4.45 -2.14 -22.27
N TRP A 66 -5.07 -1.04 -22.68
CA TRP A 66 -5.92 -0.22 -21.82
C TRP A 66 -7.10 -1.00 -21.21
N ARG A 67 -7.55 -2.10 -21.83
CA ARG A 67 -8.65 -2.93 -21.29
C ARG A 67 -8.30 -3.65 -20.00
N GLU A 68 -7.01 -3.75 -19.66
CA GLU A 68 -6.59 -4.27 -18.35
C GLU A 68 -7.18 -3.45 -17.20
N LEU A 69 -7.54 -2.18 -17.43
CA LEU A 69 -8.22 -1.32 -16.46
C LEU A 69 -9.48 -1.98 -15.86
N PHE A 70 -10.28 -2.66 -16.69
CA PHE A 70 -11.53 -3.26 -16.25
C PHE A 70 -11.35 -4.53 -15.42
N ARG A 71 -10.13 -5.08 -15.36
CA ARG A 71 -9.80 -6.24 -14.53
C ARG A 71 -9.30 -5.85 -13.15
N GLU A 72 -9.11 -4.56 -12.88
CA GLU A 72 -8.51 -4.12 -11.62
C GLU A 72 -9.37 -4.46 -10.40
N LEU A 73 -10.69 -4.34 -10.52
CA LEU A 73 -11.60 -4.74 -9.44
C LEU A 73 -11.51 -6.24 -9.13
N ASP A 74 -11.37 -7.08 -10.15
CA ASP A 74 -11.19 -8.53 -9.97
C ASP A 74 -9.84 -8.84 -9.32
N ARG A 75 -8.77 -8.14 -9.73
CA ARG A 75 -7.44 -8.28 -9.14
C ARG A 75 -7.43 -7.88 -7.66
N ILE A 76 -8.08 -6.78 -7.30
CA ILE A 76 -8.24 -6.37 -5.89
C ILE A 76 -8.99 -7.42 -5.09
N ASN A 77 -10.10 -7.96 -5.64
CA ASN A 77 -10.89 -8.97 -4.94
C ASN A 77 -10.13 -10.29 -4.75
N ALA A 78 -9.26 -10.65 -5.69
CA ALA A 78 -8.47 -11.89 -5.66
C ALA A 78 -7.36 -11.89 -4.60
N VAL A 79 -7.00 -10.74 -4.01
CA VAL A 79 -5.95 -10.65 -2.99
C VAL A 79 -6.35 -11.45 -1.74
N THR A 80 -5.45 -12.31 -1.27
CA THR A 80 -5.64 -13.08 -0.03
C THR A 80 -4.76 -12.56 1.12
N ALA A 81 -5.04 -12.97 2.35
CA ALA A 81 -4.18 -12.65 3.50
C ALA A 81 -2.78 -13.27 3.33
N GLU A 82 -2.72 -14.46 2.72
CA GLU A 82 -1.50 -15.18 2.40
C GLU A 82 -0.68 -14.44 1.34
N ASP A 83 -1.32 -13.83 0.34
CA ASP A 83 -0.65 -12.99 -0.65
C ASP A 83 -0.01 -11.77 0.01
N ILE A 84 -0.73 -11.10 0.92
CA ILE A 84 -0.20 -9.95 1.67
C ILE A 84 1.05 -10.37 2.45
N GLN A 85 0.98 -11.46 3.22
CA GLN A 85 2.11 -11.95 4.00
C GLN A 85 3.28 -12.36 3.09
N ARG A 86 3.01 -13.06 1.98
CA ARG A 86 4.02 -13.49 1.01
C ARG A 86 4.75 -12.30 0.39
N VAL A 87 4.02 -11.24 0.03
CA VAL A 87 4.57 -10.00 -0.54
C VAL A 87 5.37 -9.23 0.52
N ALA A 88 4.87 -9.16 1.75
CA ALA A 88 5.59 -8.54 2.88
C ALA A 88 6.94 -9.23 3.13
N LYS A 89 6.98 -10.58 3.16
CA LYS A 89 8.22 -11.36 3.29
C LYS A 89 9.19 -11.11 2.14
N LYS A 90 8.67 -11.00 0.91
CA LYS A 90 9.49 -10.86 -0.30
C LYS A 90 10.11 -9.47 -0.44
N TYR A 91 9.33 -8.42 -0.21
CA TYR A 91 9.73 -7.06 -0.58
C TYR A 91 10.12 -6.18 0.61
N LEU A 92 9.47 -6.32 1.77
CA LEU A 92 9.70 -5.46 2.93
C LEU A 92 10.91 -5.90 3.76
N THR A 93 12.05 -6.17 3.11
CA THR A 93 13.28 -6.63 3.78
C THR A 93 14.17 -5.46 4.17
N LYS A 94 15.04 -5.65 5.18
CA LYS A 94 16.03 -4.63 5.59
C LYS A 94 16.94 -4.18 4.45
N LYS A 95 17.22 -5.06 3.48
CA LYS A 95 18.07 -4.74 2.31
C LYS A 95 17.36 -3.89 1.26
N ASN A 96 16.02 -3.90 1.23
CA ASN A 96 15.21 -3.17 0.25
C ASN A 96 14.59 -1.90 0.86
N ARG A 97 15.29 -1.28 1.81
CA ARG A 97 14.77 -0.14 2.58
C ARG A 97 15.79 0.99 2.63
N THR A 98 15.28 2.21 2.48
CA THR A 98 15.99 3.47 2.76
C THR A 98 15.18 4.24 3.81
N VAL A 99 15.86 4.82 4.79
CA VAL A 99 15.24 5.64 5.84
C VAL A 99 15.75 7.06 5.71
N GLY A 100 14.83 8.02 5.62
CA GLY A 100 15.13 9.44 5.60
C GLY A 100 14.45 10.10 6.78
N MET A 101 15.20 10.87 7.56
CA MET A 101 14.70 11.61 8.72
C MET A 101 14.99 13.09 8.53
N ILE A 102 14.05 13.93 8.96
CA ILE A 102 14.24 15.37 9.08
C ILE A 102 14.13 15.68 10.56
N ASN A 103 15.27 16.01 11.17
CA ASN A 103 15.33 16.44 12.55
C ASN A 103 15.37 17.97 12.56
N THR A 104 14.57 18.60 13.41
CA THR A 104 14.74 20.01 13.71
C THR A 104 16.04 20.18 14.47
N GLU A 105 16.89 21.12 14.06
CA GLU A 105 18.06 21.50 14.86
C GLU A 105 17.57 22.09 16.18
N GLU A 106 17.92 21.44 17.30
CA GLU A 106 17.84 22.09 18.60
C GLU A 106 18.92 23.17 18.65
N SER A 107 18.54 24.43 18.92
CA SER A 107 19.46 25.49 19.31
C SER A 107 19.65 25.50 20.82
#